data_AF-A0A5D0R691-F1
#
_entry.id   AF-A0A5D0R691-F1
#
_cell.length_a   1.000
_cell.length_b   1.000
_cell.length_c   1.000
_cell.angle_alpha   90.00
_cell.angle_beta   90.00
_cell.angle_gamma   90.00
#
_symmetry.space_group_name_H-M   'P 1'
#
loop_
_entity.id
_entity.type
_entity.pdbx_description
1 polymer ?
#
loop_
_entity_poly.entity_id
_entity_poly.type
_entity_poly.pdbx_seq_one_letter_code
_entity_poly.pdbx_strand_id
1 'polypeptide(L)' 'MKSEKTSFKSRLIFGLVAGFFSGFGIFLWDFFEEEPIVIEKYVFQAVFTGLFMALAFGYKVDKKNEP' A
#
# COMPACT_ATOMS: atom_id res chain seq x y z
N MET A 1 -13.13 10.57 -20.99
CA MET A 1 -12.52 10.32 -19.67
C MET A 1 -11.01 10.58 -19.79
N LYS A 2 -10.53 11.78 -19.43
CA LYS A 2 -9.08 12.08 -19.43
C LYS A 2 -8.55 11.71 -18.05
N SER A 3 -8.01 10.50 -17.88
CA SER A 3 -7.38 10.17 -16.59
C SER A 3 -6.07 10.96 -16.47
N GLU A 4 -6.01 11.92 -15.56
CA GLU A 4 -4.72 12.46 -15.13
C GLU A 4 -3.94 11.35 -14.41
N LYS A 5 -2.86 10.87 -15.03
CA LYS A 5 -1.98 9.91 -14.39
C LYS A 5 -1.34 10.57 -13.18
N THR A 6 -1.67 10.07 -11.98
CA THR A 6 -0.96 10.39 -10.73
C THR A 6 0.55 10.26 -10.95
N SER A 7 1.34 11.25 -10.53
CA SER A 7 2.79 11.21 -10.72
C SER A 7 3.38 9.93 -10.13
N PHE A 8 4.25 9.26 -10.88
CA PHE A 8 4.87 7.99 -10.48
C PHE A 8 5.53 8.08 -9.08
N LYS A 9 6.13 9.24 -8.76
CA LYS A 9 6.71 9.52 -7.44
C LYS A 9 5.68 9.42 -6.32
N SER A 10 4.49 10.00 -6.51
CA SER A 10 3.43 9.96 -5.50
C SER A 10 2.90 8.54 -5.26
N ARG A 11 2.82 7.71 -6.31
CA ARG A 11 2.40 6.30 -6.21
C ARG A 11 3.41 5.46 -5.43
N LEU A 12 4.70 5.66 -5.70
CA LEU A 12 5.78 5.00 -4.98
C LEU A 12 5.78 5.36 -3.49
N ILE A 13 5.64 6.66 -3.17
CA ILE A 13 5.56 7.11 -1.77
C ILE A 13 4.35 6.49 -1.08
N PHE A 14 3.18 6.53 -1.73
CA PHE A 14 1.95 5.97 -1.14
C PHE A 14 2.04 4.46 -0.96
N GLY A 15 2.60 3.75 -1.94
CA GLY A 15 2.87 2.31 -1.84
C GLY A 15 3.84 1.97 -0.71
N LEU A 16 4.96 2.69 -0.60
CA LEU A 16 5.94 2.47 0.48
C LEU A 16 5.31 2.68 1.86
N VAL A 17 4.57 3.76 2.03
CA VAL A 17 3.90 4.08 3.30
C VAL A 17 2.84 3.02 3.62
N ALA A 18 1.96 2.69 2.67
CA ALA A 18 0.92 1.69 2.88
C ALA A 18 1.49 0.29 3.16
N GLY A 19 2.55 -0.10 2.44
CA GLY A 19 3.27 -1.35 2.67
C GLY A 19 3.88 -1.41 4.06
N PHE A 20 4.59 -0.35 4.47
CA PHE A 20 5.18 -0.26 5.81
C PHE A 20 4.13 -0.39 6.91
N PHE A 21 3.05 0.39 6.85
CA PHE A 21 1.97 0.32 7.84
C PHE A 21 1.28 -1.06 7.86
N SER A 22 1.10 -1.70 6.70
CA SER A 22 0.52 -3.05 6.66
C SER A 22 1.43 -4.09 7.29
N GLY A 23 2.71 -4.13 6.92
CA GLY A 23 3.66 -5.09 7.50
C GLY A 23 3.86 -4.87 8.99
N PHE A 24 3.98 -3.61 9.41
CA PHE A 24 4.09 -3.23 10.81
C PHE A 24 2.82 -3.55 11.62
N GLY A 25 1.64 -3.37 11.02
CA GLY A 25 0.37 -3.74 11.64
C GLY A 25 0.27 -5.23 11.96
N ILE A 26 0.68 -6.10 11.02
CA ILE A 26 0.71 -7.55 11.27
C ILE A 26 1.79 -7.91 12.27
N PHE A 27 2.96 -7.27 12.22
CA PHE A 27 4.01 -7.48 13.23
C PHE A 27 3.50 -7.15 14.65
N LEU A 28 2.82 -6.02 14.82
CA LEU A 28 2.22 -5.65 16.09
C LEU A 28 1.12 -6.64 16.50
N TRP A 29 0.30 -7.09 15.55
CA TRP A 29 -0.74 -8.08 15.80
C TRP A 29 -0.15 -9.38 16.35
N ASP A 30 0.81 -9.97 15.63
CA ASP A 30 1.49 -11.21 16.04
C ASP A 30 2.23 -11.02 17.38
N PHE A 31 2.81 -9.84 17.62
CA PHE A 31 3.46 -9.50 18.90
C PHE A 31 2.49 -9.52 20.08
N PHE A 32 1.26 -9.02 19.91
CA PHE A 32 0.24 -9.02 20.96
C PHE A 32 -0.46 -10.38 21.11
N GLU A 33 -0.54 -11.19 20.06
CA GLU A 33 -1.12 -12.55 20.11
C GLU A 33 -0.12 -13.63 20.53
N GLU A 34 1.12 -13.26 20.87
CA GLU A 34 2.21 -14.19 21.22
C GLU A 34 2.49 -15.22 20.10
N GLU A 35 2.18 -14.86 18.85
CA GLU A 35 2.46 -15.70 17.69
C GLU A 35 3.96 -15.70 17.33
N PRO A 36 4.47 -16.77 16.70
CA PRO A 36 5.86 -16.81 16.24
C PRO A 36 6.13 -15.69 15.23
N ILE A 37 7.10 -14.84 15.55
CA ILE A 37 7.51 -13.72 14.70
C ILE A 37 8.32 -14.25 13.50
N VAL A 38 7.70 -14.20 12.32
CA VAL A 38 8.32 -14.62 11.05
C VAL A 38 8.57 -13.39 10.17
N ILE A 39 9.83 -12.95 10.09
CA ILE A 39 10.19 -11.69 9.42
C ILE A 39 9.77 -11.69 7.94
N GLU A 40 9.91 -12.84 7.27
CA GLU A 40 9.54 -13.03 5.87
C GLU A 40 8.06 -12.73 5.62
N LYS A 41 7.16 -13.07 6.56
CA LYS A 41 5.71 -12.78 6.48
C LYS A 41 5.48 -11.27 6.38
N TYR A 42 6.11 -10.49 7.25
CA TYR A 42 5.91 -9.02 7.30
C TYR A 42 6.53 -8.32 6.10
N VAL A 43 7.72 -8.75 5.68
CA VAL A 43 8.40 -8.18 4.49
C VAL A 43 7.60 -8.49 3.24
N PHE A 44 7.13 -9.74 3.07
CA PHE A 44 6.30 -10.12 1.94
C PHE A 44 5.00 -9.32 1.92
N GLN A 45 4.31 -9.21 3.06
CA GLN A 45 3.09 -8.44 3.18
C GLN A 45 3.31 -6.96 2.84
N ALA A 46 4.38 -6.35 3.37
CA ALA A 46 4.70 -4.95 3.15
C ALA A 46 4.98 -4.67 1.67
N VAL A 47 5.79 -5.50 1.03
CA VAL A 47 6.13 -5.36 -0.40
C VAL A 47 4.90 -5.58 -1.27
N PHE A 48 4.12 -6.64 -1.01
CA PHE A 48 2.92 -6.97 -1.79
C PHE A 48 1.86 -5.87 -1.68
N THR A 49 1.56 -5.43 -0.46
CA THR A 49 0.59 -4.35 -0.21
C THR A 49 1.07 -3.04 -0.81
N GLY A 50 2.36 -2.72 -0.68
CA GLY A 50 2.91 -1.50 -1.24
C GLY A 50 2.86 -1.45 -2.77
N LEU A 51 3.18 -2.56 -3.44
CA LEU A 51 3.04 -2.70 -4.89
C LEU A 51 1.58 -2.60 -5.33
N PHE A 52 0.68 -3.32 -4.64
CA PHE A 52 -0.76 -3.28 -4.93
C PHE A 52 -1.30 -1.85 -4.83
N MET A 53 -0.97 -1.13 -3.76
CA MET A 53 -1.41 0.25 -3.56
C MET A 53 -0.80 1.22 -4.57
N ALA A 54 0.48 1.08 -4.90
CA ALA A 54 1.11 1.89 -5.95
C ALA A 54 0.43 1.73 -7.32
N LEU A 55 -0.05 0.51 -7.63
CA LEU A 55 -0.81 0.23 -8.85
C LEU A 55 -2.26 0.74 -8.77
N ALA A 56 -2.94 0.52 -7.64
CA ALA A 56 -4.34 0.90 -7.42
C ALA A 56 -4.53 2.43 -7.50
N PHE A 57 -3.62 3.20 -6.91
CA PHE A 57 -3.62 4.68 -7.00
C PHE A 57 -3.09 5.20 -8.34
N GLY A 58 -2.96 4.31 -9.32
CA GLY A 58 -2.51 4.61 -10.67
C GLY A 58 -3.53 5.35 -11.54
N TYR A 59 -4.78 5.39 -11.12
CA TYR A 59 -5.86 6.04 -11.85
C TYR A 59 -6.59 7.00 -10.92
N LYS A 60 -6.32 8.31 -11.03
CA LYS A 60 -7.22 9.30 -10.47
C LYS A 60 -8.49 9.30 -11.31
N VAL A 61 -9.63 9.00 -10.70
CA VAL A 61 -10.93 9.32 -11.29
C VAL A 61 -11.01 10.83 -11.34
N ASP A 62 -11.04 11.37 -12.54
CA ASP A 62 -11.11 12.80 -12.77
C ASP A 62 -12.51 13.28 -12.33
N LYS A 63 -12.62 13.84 -11.12
CA LYS A 63 -13.88 14.35 -10.54
C LYS A 63 -14.47 15.54 -11.31
N LYS A 64 -13.86 15.96 -12.42
CA LYS A 64 -14.29 17.14 -13.18
C LYS A 64 -15.48 16.90 -14.11
N ASN A 65 -15.95 15.65 -14.23
CA ASN A 65 -17.17 15.28 -14.96
C ASN A 65 -18.04 14.35 -14.09
N GLU A 66 -18.52 14.83 -12.94
CA GLU A 66 -19.76 14.29 -12.38
C GLU A 66 -20.92 14.97 -13.13
N PRO A 67 -21.89 14.23 -13.71
CA PRO A 67 -23.07 14.79 -14.36
C PRO A 67 -24.03 15.47 -13.37
#